data_AF-A0A1F9P9V2-F1
#
_entry.id   AF-A0A1F9P9V2-F1
#
_cell.length_a   1.000
_cell.length_b   1.000
_cell.length_c   1.000
_cell.angle_alpha   90.00
_cell.angle_beta   90.00
_cell.angle_gamma   90.00
#
_symmetry.space_group_name_H-M   'P 1'
#
loop_
_entity.id
_entity.type
_entity.pdbx_description
1 polymer ?
#
loop_
_entity_poly.entity_id
_entity_poly.type
_entity_poly.pdbx_seq_one_letter_code
_entity_poly.pdbx_strand_id
1 'polypeptide(L)'
;MKSCYYGIVQSFNHHKKQLNEEAQRLEVINFKTPADVRYNEKSNVERVNGRLKDEFGGKTLRVRGYAKVITHLMFGIIALTADQLMRFVT
;
A
#
# COMPACT_ATOMS: atom_id res chain seq x y z
N MET A 1 13.56 38.91 10.15
CA MET A 1 13.22 37.47 10.07
C MET A 1 11.76 37.17 9.73
N LYS A 2 10.74 37.79 10.37
CA LYS A 2 9.32 37.44 10.13
C LYS A 2 8.82 37.59 8.67
N SER A 3 9.37 38.54 7.91
CA SER A 3 9.01 38.74 6.49
C SER A 3 9.45 37.58 5.57
N CYS A 4 10.61 36.98 5.81
CA CYS A 4 11.10 35.81 5.05
C CYS A 4 10.23 34.57 5.30
N TYR A 5 9.84 34.34 6.56
CA TYR A 5 8.91 33.25 6.91
C TYR A 5 7.56 33.43 6.21
N TYR A 6 7.04 34.66 6.16
CA TYR A 6 5.75 34.94 5.50
C TYR A 6 5.82 34.71 3.98
N GLY A 7 6.91 35.11 3.32
CA GLY A 7 7.14 34.85 1.90
C GLY A 7 7.26 33.36 1.56
N ILE A 8 7.95 32.59 2.39
CA ILE A 8 8.05 31.13 2.24
C ILE A 8 6.68 30.46 2.39
N VAL A 9 5.91 30.89 3.39
CA VAL A 9 4.56 30.34 3.64
C VAL A 9 3.60 30.70 2.51
N GLN A 10 3.67 31.91 1.96
CA GLN A 10 2.85 32.31 0.81
C GLN A 10 3.19 31.52 -0.44
N SER A 11 4.47 31.33 -0.75
CA SER A 11 4.93 30.54 -1.88
C SER A 11 4.48 29.07 -1.75
N PHE A 12 4.61 28.49 -0.55
CA PHE A 12 4.16 27.14 -0.28
C PHE A 12 2.64 26.98 -0.44
N ASN A 13 1.86 27.92 0.09
CA ASN A 13 0.40 27.91 -0.06
C ASN A 13 -0.05 28.08 -1.52
N HIS A 14 0.67 28.89 -2.30
CA HIS A 14 0.41 29.04 -3.73
C HIS A 14 0.66 27.74 -4.50
N HIS A 15 1.80 27.08 -4.26
CA HIS A 15 2.10 25.77 -4.84
C HIS A 15 1.07 24.71 -4.46
N LYS A 16 0.66 24.67 -3.19
CA LYS A 16 -0.37 23.74 -2.72
C LYS A 16 -1.71 23.98 -3.44
N LYS A 17 -2.05 25.23 -3.72
CA LYS A 17 -3.25 25.58 -4.48
C LYS A 17 -3.17 25.10 -5.92
N GLN A 18 -2.03 25.29 -6.59
CA GLN A 18 -1.79 24.81 -7.95
C GLN A 18 -1.93 23.28 -8.04
N LEU A 19 -1.33 22.54 -7.10
CA LEU A 19 -1.43 21.08 -7.04
C LEU A 19 -2.88 20.60 -6.83
N ASN A 20 -3.66 21.29 -6.00
CA ASN A 20 -5.07 20.95 -5.81
C ASN A 20 -5.91 21.20 -7.07
N GLU A 21 -5.65 22.29 -7.79
CA GLU A 21 -6.34 22.61 -9.05
C GLU A 21 -5.99 21.59 -10.14
N GLU A 22 -4.74 21.16 -10.22
CA GLU A 22 -4.31 20.08 -11.12
C GLU A 22 -4.97 18.74 -10.75
N ALA A 23 -5.05 18.40 -9.45
CA ALA A 23 -5.75 17.20 -8.99
C ALA A 23 -7.24 17.20 -9.37
N GLN A 24 -7.93 18.34 -9.21
CA GLN A 24 -9.33 18.48 -9.62
C GLN A 24 -9.50 18.32 -11.13
N ARG A 25 -8.59 18.88 -11.93
CA ARG A 25 -8.60 18.72 -13.39
C ARG A 25 -8.42 17.27 -13.78
N LEU A 26 -7.49 16.55 -13.13
CA LEU A 26 -7.22 15.13 -13.35
C LEU A 26 -8.44 14.25 -13.01
N GLU A 27 -9.18 14.60 -11.95
CA GLU A 27 -10.41 13.90 -11.54
C GLU A 27 -11.53 14.07 -12.57
N VAL A 28 -11.75 15.28 -13.09
CA VAL A 28 -12.77 15.57 -14.11
C VAL A 28 -12.52 14.79 -15.40
N ILE A 29 -11.26 14.62 -15.81
CA ILE A 29 -10.89 13.88 -17.02
C ILE A 29 -10.74 12.36 -16.77
N ASN A 30 -10.95 11.89 -15.54
CA ASN A 30 -10.76 10.50 -15.11
C ASN A 30 -9.41 9.90 -15.57
N PHE A 31 -8.36 10.71 -15.55
CA PHE A 31 -7.04 10.31 -16.02
C PHE A 31 -6.27 9.66 -14.86
N LYS A 32 -6.09 8.34 -14.92
CA LYS A 32 -5.25 7.63 -13.95
C LYS A 32 -3.79 7.73 -14.36
N THR A 33 -2.95 8.24 -13.48
CA THR A 33 -1.51 8.24 -13.75
C THR A 33 -0.95 6.82 -13.67
N PRO A 34 0.14 6.50 -14.40
CA PRO A 34 0.82 5.21 -14.25
C PRO A 34 1.32 4.93 -12.82
N ALA A 35 1.58 5.99 -12.04
CA ALA A 35 1.96 5.87 -10.64
C ALA A 35 0.77 5.42 -9.78
N ASP A 36 -0.43 5.95 -10.03
CA ASP A 36 -1.65 5.55 -9.30
C ASP A 36 -2.01 4.10 -9.57
N VAL A 37 -1.87 3.64 -10.82
CA VAL A 37 -2.11 2.23 -11.19
C VAL A 37 -1.14 1.31 -10.43
N ARG A 38 0.16 1.63 -10.44
CA ARG A 38 1.19 0.87 -9.71
C ARG A 38 0.99 0.91 -8.20
N TYR A 39 0.55 2.04 -7.65
CA TYR A 39 0.24 2.18 -6.23
C TYR A 39 -0.93 1.25 -5.84
N ASN A 40 -1.94 1.19 -6.70
CA ASN A 40 -3.09 0.31 -6.48
C ASN A 40 -2.72 -1.17 -6.55
N GLU A 41 -1.83 -1.57 -7.47
CA GLU A 41 -1.26 -2.93 -7.55
C GLU A 41 -0.47 -3.28 -6.28
N LYS A 42 0.28 -2.33 -5.73
CA LYS A 42 1.07 -2.52 -4.50
C LYS A 42 0.19 -2.80 -3.28
N SER A 43 -1.01 -2.23 -3.23
CA SER A 43 -1.94 -2.39 -2.10
C SER A 43 -2.35 -3.85 -1.87
N ASN A 44 -2.49 -4.64 -2.93
CA ASN A 44 -2.95 -6.03 -2.79
C ASN A 44 -1.81 -6.93 -2.26
N VAL A 45 -0.61 -6.79 -2.81
CA VAL A 45 0.57 -7.53 -2.35
C VAL A 45 0.95 -7.15 -0.92
N GLU A 46 0.82 -5.88 -0.55
CA GLU A 46 1.08 -5.42 0.83
C GLU A 46 0.05 -6.00 1.81
N ARG A 47 -1.24 -6.02 1.44
CA ARG A 47 -2.30 -6.66 2.24
C ARG A 47 -2.06 -8.16 2.42
N VAL A 48 -1.74 -8.87 1.33
CA VAL A 48 -1.41 -10.30 1.36
C VAL A 48 -0.22 -10.58 2.30
N ASN A 49 0.83 -9.78 2.21
CA ASN A 49 2.01 -9.94 3.08
C ASN A 49 1.71 -9.59 4.55
N GLY A 50 0.83 -8.60 4.79
CA GLY A 50 0.34 -8.29 6.14
C GLY A 50 -0.40 -9.48 6.75
N ARG A 51 -1.39 -10.02 6.04
CA ARG A 51 -2.16 -11.20 6.49
C ARG A 51 -1.28 -12.43 6.69
N LEU A 52 -0.34 -12.69 5.77
CA LEU A 52 0.61 -13.79 5.93
C LEU A 52 1.45 -13.66 7.22
N LYS A 53 1.84 -12.44 7.59
CA LYS A 53 2.63 -12.16 8.80
C LYS A 53 1.79 -12.23 10.08
N ASP A 54 0.59 -11.66 10.06
CA ASP A 54 -0.24 -11.48 11.25
C ASP A 54 -1.15 -12.70 11.53
N GLU A 55 -1.74 -13.31 10.50
CA GLU A 55 -2.70 -14.42 10.63
C GLU A 55 -2.06 -15.80 10.43
N PHE A 56 -1.08 -15.92 9.51
CA PHE A 56 -0.49 -17.21 9.13
C PHE A 56 0.91 -17.43 9.71
N GLY A 57 1.23 -16.73 10.79
CA GLY A 57 2.39 -17.01 11.64
C GLY A 57 3.71 -16.38 11.18
N GLY A 58 3.76 -15.63 10.07
CA GLY A 58 5.02 -15.05 9.57
C GLY A 58 5.78 -14.18 10.58
N LYS A 59 5.11 -13.64 11.61
CA LYS A 59 5.74 -12.88 12.72
C LYS A 59 6.15 -13.73 13.93
N THR A 60 5.53 -14.91 14.11
CA THR A 60 5.67 -15.74 15.33
C THR A 60 6.30 -17.11 15.07
N LEU A 61 6.76 -17.39 13.85
CA LEU A 61 7.47 -18.63 13.51
C LEU A 61 8.77 -18.81 14.31
N ARG A 62 8.77 -19.80 15.21
CA ARG A 62 9.93 -20.18 16.02
C ARG A 62 10.32 -21.62 15.74
N VAL A 63 10.89 -21.86 14.56
CA VAL A 63 11.41 -23.17 14.14
C VAL A 63 12.89 -23.07 13.82
N ARG A 64 13.67 -24.11 14.18
CA ARG A 64 15.10 -24.18 13.83
C ARG A 64 15.29 -24.68 12.39
N GLY A 65 15.91 -23.84 11.56
CA GLY A 65 16.33 -24.19 10.18
C GLY A 65 15.49 -23.52 9.09
N TYR A 66 16.18 -22.97 8.07
CA TYR A 66 15.57 -22.19 6.97
C TYR A 66 14.55 -23.00 6.16
N ALA A 67 14.83 -24.28 5.90
CA ALA A 67 13.94 -25.16 5.15
C ALA A 67 12.56 -25.25 5.80
N LYS A 68 12.52 -25.42 7.13
CA LYS A 68 11.26 -25.50 7.88
C LYS A 68 10.50 -24.18 7.89
N VAL A 69 11.20 -23.05 7.96
CA VAL A 69 10.59 -21.71 7.89
C VAL A 69 9.86 -21.53 6.56
N ILE A 70 10.50 -21.85 5.45
CA ILE A 70 9.88 -21.75 4.12
C ILE A 70 8.68 -22.68 4.01
N THR A 71 8.75 -23.92 4.49
CA THR A 71 7.60 -24.84 4.45
C THR A 71 6.39 -24.29 5.18
N HIS A 72 6.58 -23.66 6.35
CA HIS A 72 5.48 -23.03 7.09
C HIS A 72 4.92 -21.81 6.36
N LEU A 73 5.78 -20.97 5.78
CA LEU A 73 5.35 -19.83 4.97
C LEU A 73 4.55 -20.27 3.75
N MET A 74 4.99 -21.33 3.06
CA MET A 74 4.30 -21.86 1.88
C MET A 74 2.95 -22.46 2.25
N PHE A 75 2.84 -23.16 3.39
CA PHE A 75 1.54 -23.61 3.90
C PHE A 75 0.61 -22.43 4.22
N GLY A 76 1.14 -21.36 4.81
CA GLY A 76 0.40 -20.11 5.03
C GLY A 76 -0.12 -19.46 3.73
N ILE A 77 0.67 -19.47 2.65
CA ILE A 77 0.24 -18.96 1.34
C ILE A 77 -0.91 -19.80 0.76
N ILE A 78 -0.86 -21.12 0.89
CA ILE A 78 -1.94 -22.03 0.43
C ILE A 78 -3.23 -21.74 1.22
N ALA A 79 -3.13 -21.63 2.55
CA ALA A 79 -4.28 -21.34 3.40
C ALA A 79 -4.88 -19.95 3.10
N LEU A 80 -4.03 -18.94 2.87
CA LEU A 80 -4.47 -17.60 2.46
C LEU A 80 -5.19 -17.62 1.10
N THR A 81 -4.71 -18.43 0.15
CA THR A 81 -5.35 -18.59 -1.16
C THR A 81 -6.72 -19.24 -1.02
N ALA A 82 -6.84 -20.26 -0.16
CA ALA A 82 -8.14 -20.88 0.13
C ALA A 82 -9.12 -19.89 0.79
N ASP A 83 -8.67 -19.07 1.74
CA ASP A 83 -9.49 -18.03 2.36
C ASP A 83 -9.97 -16.98 1.34
N GLN A 84 -9.11 -16.56 0.42
CA GLN A 84 -9.50 -15.67 -0.67
C GLN A 84 -10.55 -16.32 -1.60
N LEU A 85 -10.42 -17.61 -1.88
CA LEU A 85 -11.37 -18.34 -2.72
C LEU A 85 -12.73 -18.50 -2.04
N MET A 86 -12.77 -18.82 -0.74
CA MET A 86 -14.01 -18.90 0.03
C MET A 86 -14.76 -17.56 0.10
N ARG A 87 -14.02 -16.46 0.29
CA ARG A 87 -14.58 -15.09 0.29
C ARG A 87 -15.03 -14.60 -1.09
N PHE A 88 -14.54 -15.23 -2.16
CA PHE A 88 -14.96 -14.90 -3.52
C PHE A 88 -16.24 -15.65 -3.91
N VAL A 89 -16.42 -16.87 -3.40
CA VAL A 89 -17.58 -17.71 -3.69
C VAL A 89 -18.79 -17.35 -2.82
N THR A 90 -18.57 -16.84 -1.60
CA THR A 90 -19.62 -16.40 -0.66
C THR A 90 -19.93 -14.93 -0.87
#